data_AF-A0A4S2F7I2-F1
#
_entry.id   AF-A0A4S2F7I2-F1
#
_cell.length_a   1.000
_cell.length_b   1.000
_cell.length_c   1.000
_cell.angle_alpha   90.00
_cell.angle_beta   90.00
_cell.angle_gamma   90.00
#
_symmetry.space_group_name_H-M   'P 1'
#
loop_
_entity.id
_entity.type
_entity.pdbx_description
1 polymer ?
#
loop_
_entity_poly.entity_id
_entity_poly.type
_entity_poly.pdbx_seq_one_letter_code
_entity_poly.pdbx_strand_id
1 'polypeptide(L)'
;MKSKMAKAQGVHAFTRRAFLGGVLAISAGLCGCGAKTLTSGDAQGSQTSGAPEAKPQEEAPKVSSDPHVVYIKNYKGQNAAALGYAAANTFRMEKLGAIYLRLVYVDPSGVFVDPEDEEQLKGYVVFDQNLAPNTQVDIEFRQDKEGNELQTIARWQSHEQVVLAVKATGSPDPTPVDMTAIDGAPDRYTNYIRDYTGRNLAECGYNSAAGNLTDAYGPGFIHLATVSDDGAYIDPADKEALASYVVVSQDVAPNTQFTMEPTTAANGEVYDLIGSQSIDTVTLTVRKLEAKG
;
A
#
# COMPACT_ATOMS: atom_id res chain seq x y z
N MET A 1 36.32 26.19 54.15
CA MET A 1 35.82 27.34 53.35
C MET A 1 34.62 26.85 52.54
N LYS A 2 33.38 27.02 53.04
CA LYS A 2 32.38 28.03 52.59
C LYS A 2 32.38 28.20 51.07
N SER A 3 31.35 27.77 50.32
CA SER A 3 30.12 28.51 49.98
C SER A 3 29.72 28.02 48.56
N LYS A 4 28.49 27.86 48.06
CA LYS A 4 27.10 27.99 48.50
C LYS A 4 26.23 27.35 47.38
N MET A 5 25.09 26.80 47.75
CA MET A 5 23.94 26.57 46.88
C MET A 5 23.35 27.90 46.36
N ALA A 6 22.70 27.88 45.20
CA ALA A 6 21.53 28.72 44.94
C ALA A 6 20.55 28.04 43.96
N LYS A 7 19.27 28.19 44.28
CA LYS A 7 18.05 27.65 43.68
C LYS A 7 17.20 28.86 43.26
N ALA A 8 16.53 28.83 42.11
CA ALA A 8 15.33 29.63 41.79
C ALA A 8 14.74 29.05 40.48
N GLN A 9 13.55 28.42 40.47
CA GLN A 9 12.19 28.98 40.52
C GLN A 9 11.81 29.86 39.32
N GLY A 10 10.73 29.47 38.63
CA GLY A 10 10.07 30.26 37.59
C GLY A 10 8.96 29.50 36.88
N VAL A 11 7.86 29.22 37.59
CA VAL A 11 6.57 28.80 37.01
C VAL A 11 5.78 30.07 36.72
N HIS A 12 5.30 30.25 35.49
CA HIS A 12 4.17 31.16 35.20
C HIS A 12 3.27 30.58 34.11
N ALA A 13 2.00 30.46 34.48
CA ALA A 13 0.86 30.12 33.66
C ALA A 13 0.45 31.29 32.74
N PHE A 14 -0.10 30.98 31.56
CA PHE A 14 -1.01 31.89 30.84
C PHE A 14 -2.00 31.05 30.01
N THR A 15 -3.22 30.81 30.52
CA THR A 15 -4.48 31.56 30.27
C THR A 15 -5.20 31.12 28.98
N ARG A 16 -6.33 30.43 29.17
CA ARG A 16 -7.38 30.17 28.18
C ARG A 16 -7.96 31.49 27.66
N ARG A 17 -8.19 31.60 26.35
CA ARG A 17 -9.26 32.45 25.80
C ARG A 17 -9.96 31.76 24.65
N ALA A 18 -11.26 31.59 24.84
CA ALA A 18 -12.25 31.28 23.83
C ALA A 18 -12.33 32.42 22.81
N PHE A 19 -12.57 32.09 21.54
CA PHE A 19 -13.09 33.03 20.55
C PHE A 19 -14.44 32.49 20.07
N LEU A 20 -15.50 33.12 20.60
CA LEU A 20 -16.86 33.05 20.11
C LEU A 20 -17.07 34.36 19.33
N GLY A 21 -17.46 34.28 18.07
CA GLY A 21 -17.77 35.44 17.24
C GLY A 21 -18.55 34.99 16.02
N GLY A 22 -19.87 35.15 16.07
CA GLY A 22 -20.76 34.95 14.93
C GLY A 22 -21.31 36.28 14.40
N VAL A 23 -21.66 36.31 13.11
CA VAL A 23 -22.62 37.17 12.38
C VAL A 23 -22.88 36.38 11.06
N LEU A 24 -24.05 35.90 10.63
CA LEU A 24 -25.45 36.35 10.49
C LEU A 24 -25.75 37.13 9.19
N ALA A 25 -26.44 36.48 8.23
CA ALA A 25 -27.44 37.01 7.26
C ALA A 25 -27.79 35.89 6.23
N ILE A 26 -29.02 35.37 6.09
CA ILE A 26 -30.24 35.94 5.44
C ILE A 26 -29.98 36.17 3.93
N SER A 27 -30.71 35.69 2.91
CA SER A 27 -31.94 34.90 2.75
C SER A 27 -32.25 34.69 1.24
N ALA A 28 -33.15 33.75 0.95
CA ALA A 28 -34.20 33.76 -0.10
C ALA A 28 -33.87 33.60 -1.60
N GLY A 29 -34.70 32.78 -2.27
CA GLY A 29 -34.82 32.76 -3.73
C GLY A 29 -35.54 31.53 -4.30
N LEU A 30 -36.86 31.46 -4.11
CA LEU A 30 -37.78 30.51 -4.76
C LEU A 30 -38.11 30.92 -6.21
N CYS A 31 -38.53 29.91 -6.98
CA CYS A 31 -39.41 29.96 -8.16
C CYS A 31 -38.85 30.44 -9.51
N GLY A 32 -38.91 29.52 -10.50
CA GLY A 32 -38.96 29.82 -11.92
C GLY A 32 -39.96 28.86 -12.60
N CYS A 33 -41.09 29.43 -13.01
CA CYS A 33 -42.33 28.78 -13.39
C CYS A 33 -42.26 27.90 -14.65
N GLY A 34 -42.97 26.77 -14.63
CA GLY A 34 -43.42 26.08 -15.82
C GLY A 34 -44.66 26.77 -16.40
N ALA A 35 -44.63 27.06 -17.69
CA ALA A 35 -45.80 27.40 -18.50
C ALA A 35 -45.87 26.43 -19.69
N LYS A 36 -46.97 25.68 -19.78
CA LYS A 36 -47.37 24.89 -20.94
C LYS A 36 -48.41 25.69 -21.74
N THR A 37 -48.21 25.83 -23.05
CA THR A 37 -49.30 26.00 -24.02
C THR A 37 -48.94 25.40 -25.41
N LEU A 38 -49.67 24.34 -25.75
CA LEU A 38 -50.27 23.90 -27.04
C LEU A 38 -49.43 23.71 -28.34
N THR A 39 -49.43 22.42 -28.80
CA THR A 39 -49.70 21.85 -30.15
C THR A 39 -49.12 22.55 -31.39
N SER A 40 -48.48 21.92 -32.39
CA SER A 40 -48.66 20.61 -33.05
C SER A 40 -47.54 20.45 -34.11
N GLY A 41 -47.20 19.22 -34.51
CA GLY A 41 -46.37 18.99 -35.71
C GLY A 41 -45.48 17.75 -35.61
N ASP A 42 -45.88 16.69 -36.31
CA ASP A 42 -45.12 15.45 -36.49
C ASP A 42 -43.78 15.67 -37.21
N ALA A 43 -42.71 15.08 -36.67
CA ALA A 43 -41.59 14.56 -37.46
C ALA A 43 -40.73 13.62 -36.60
N GLN A 44 -40.70 12.35 -36.99
CA GLN A 44 -39.76 11.34 -36.51
C GLN A 44 -38.32 11.82 -36.71
N GLY A 45 -37.59 11.91 -35.60
CA GLY A 45 -36.14 12.01 -35.56
C GLY A 45 -35.68 11.38 -34.25
N SER A 46 -35.31 10.11 -34.29
CA SER A 46 -34.75 9.38 -33.15
C SER A 46 -33.39 10.01 -32.80
N GLN A 47 -33.42 10.92 -31.83
CA GLN A 47 -32.23 11.33 -31.09
C GLN A 47 -31.96 10.25 -30.04
N THR A 48 -30.97 9.40 -30.28
CA THR A 48 -30.27 8.71 -29.20
C THR A 48 -29.46 9.76 -28.45
N SER A 49 -30.10 10.40 -27.48
CA SER A 49 -29.40 11.12 -26.42
C SER A 49 -28.61 10.10 -25.62
N GLY A 50 -27.29 10.04 -25.85
CA GLY A 50 -26.39 9.35 -24.94
C GLY A 50 -26.55 9.98 -23.56
N ALA A 51 -27.14 9.24 -22.62
CA ALA A 51 -27.08 9.61 -21.22
C ALA A 51 -25.59 9.70 -20.84
N PRO A 52 -25.16 10.72 -20.08
CA PRO A 52 -23.81 10.72 -19.54
C PRO A 52 -23.62 9.43 -18.75
N GLU A 53 -22.59 8.66 -19.07
CA GLU A 53 -22.16 7.54 -18.25
C GLU A 53 -22.08 8.04 -16.80
N ALA A 54 -22.90 7.44 -15.95
CA ALA A 54 -22.86 7.72 -14.53
C ALA A 54 -21.43 7.44 -14.07
N LYS A 55 -20.75 8.45 -13.50
CA LYS A 55 -19.47 8.24 -12.84
C LYS A 55 -19.65 7.04 -11.89
N PRO A 56 -18.75 6.04 -11.90
CA PRO A 56 -18.81 4.94 -10.96
C PRO A 56 -18.98 5.51 -9.56
N GLN A 57 -20.08 5.17 -8.90
CA GLN A 57 -20.35 5.63 -7.55
C GLN A 57 -19.34 4.96 -6.63
N GLU A 58 -18.45 5.76 -6.05
CA GLU A 58 -17.45 5.28 -5.09
C GLU A 58 -18.16 4.57 -3.94
N GLU A 59 -17.83 3.30 -3.71
CA GLU A 59 -18.43 2.51 -2.64
C GLU A 59 -18.10 3.12 -1.27
N ALA A 60 -19.09 3.18 -0.38
CA ALA A 60 -18.86 3.67 0.97
C ALA A 60 -17.82 2.79 1.70
N PRO A 61 -16.88 3.38 2.46
CA PRO A 61 -15.86 2.61 3.16
C PRO A 61 -16.49 1.70 4.23
N LYS A 62 -16.14 0.42 4.21
CA LYS A 62 -16.54 -0.55 5.23
C LYS A 62 -15.72 -0.35 6.49
N VAL A 63 -16.38 -0.55 7.63
CA VAL A 63 -15.77 -0.61 8.95
C VAL A 63 -16.22 -1.90 9.64
N SER A 64 -15.33 -2.50 10.42
CA SER A 64 -15.64 -3.69 11.21
C SER A 64 -15.73 -3.32 12.69
N SER A 65 -16.69 -3.92 13.40
CA SER A 65 -16.69 -3.96 14.86
C SER A 65 -15.89 -5.14 15.43
N ASP A 66 -15.57 -6.13 14.60
CA ASP A 66 -14.71 -7.25 14.95
C ASP A 66 -13.24 -6.83 14.74
N PRO A 67 -12.40 -6.84 15.80
CA PRO A 67 -10.99 -6.48 15.68
C PRO A 67 -10.18 -7.42 14.78
N HIS A 68 -10.67 -8.62 14.46
CA HIS A 68 -10.02 -9.58 13.57
C HIS A 68 -10.23 -9.28 12.08
N VAL A 69 -11.03 -8.27 11.76
CA VAL A 69 -11.37 -7.92 10.39
C VAL A 69 -11.13 -6.43 10.16
N VAL A 70 -10.35 -6.11 9.14
CA VAL A 70 -10.21 -4.74 8.61
C VAL A 70 -10.42 -4.75 7.10
N TYR A 71 -10.54 -3.58 6.49
CA TYR A 71 -10.83 -3.45 5.06
C TYR A 71 -9.83 -2.53 4.37
N ILE A 72 -9.35 -2.95 3.20
CA ILE A 72 -8.48 -2.13 2.34
C ILE A 72 -9.15 -0.81 2.02
N LYS A 73 -8.43 0.29 2.21
CA LYS A 73 -8.91 1.66 1.93
C LYS A 73 -9.00 1.90 0.42
N ASN A 74 -9.79 2.90 0.01
CA ASN A 74 -9.65 3.46 -1.32
C ASN A 74 -8.48 4.45 -1.34
N TYR A 75 -7.39 4.10 -2.01
CA TYR A 75 -6.20 4.92 -2.19
C TYR A 75 -6.26 5.79 -3.45
N LYS A 76 -7.12 5.46 -4.41
CA LYS A 76 -7.23 6.16 -5.68
C LYS A 76 -7.55 7.64 -5.48
N GLY A 77 -6.81 8.50 -6.17
CA GLY A 77 -6.91 9.96 -6.08
C GLY A 77 -6.14 10.59 -4.92
N GLN A 78 -5.58 9.79 -4.00
CA GLN A 78 -4.77 10.32 -2.90
C GLN A 78 -3.34 10.62 -3.35
N ASN A 79 -2.76 11.68 -2.78
CA ASN A 79 -1.36 12.01 -2.98
C ASN A 79 -0.47 10.98 -2.25
N ALA A 80 0.62 10.54 -2.88
CA ALA A 80 1.44 9.46 -2.33
C ALA A 80 2.08 9.84 -0.97
N ALA A 81 2.47 11.10 -0.76
CA ALA A 81 3.04 11.57 0.50
C ALA A 81 2.01 11.65 1.65
N ALA A 82 0.70 11.67 1.33
CA ALA A 82 -0.35 11.66 2.34
C ALA A 82 -0.65 10.25 2.88
N LEU A 83 -0.07 9.21 2.26
CA LEU A 83 -0.31 7.81 2.60
C LEU A 83 0.86 7.26 3.41
N GLY A 84 0.58 6.53 4.49
CA GLY A 84 1.57 5.79 5.24
C GLY A 84 2.70 6.63 5.84
N TYR A 85 3.76 5.93 6.21
CA TYR A 85 5.02 6.49 6.71
C TYR A 85 6.18 5.59 6.29
N ALA A 86 7.38 6.16 6.16
CA ALA A 86 8.61 5.38 5.98
C ALA A 86 8.96 4.63 7.27
N ALA A 87 8.95 3.30 7.24
CA ALA A 87 9.31 2.45 8.36
C ALA A 87 10.82 2.20 8.42
N ALA A 88 11.31 1.68 9.55
CA ALA A 88 12.75 1.43 9.76
C ALA A 88 13.35 0.38 8.80
N ASN A 89 12.51 -0.42 8.15
CA ASN A 89 12.89 -1.36 7.10
C ASN A 89 12.78 -0.75 5.69
N THR A 90 12.82 0.59 5.60
CA THR A 90 12.79 1.40 4.36
C THR A 90 11.52 1.26 3.52
N PHE A 91 10.54 0.45 3.93
CA PHE A 91 9.26 0.34 3.25
C PHE A 91 8.29 1.45 3.68
N ARG A 92 7.39 1.83 2.76
CA ARG A 92 6.23 2.63 3.12
C ARG A 92 5.19 1.73 3.77
N MET A 93 4.80 2.05 5.00
CA MET A 93 3.81 1.28 5.75
C MET A 93 2.59 2.14 6.06
N GLU A 94 1.40 1.58 5.89
CA GLU A 94 0.14 2.17 6.32
C GLU A 94 -0.42 1.37 7.50
N LYS A 95 -0.81 2.07 8.55
CA LYS A 95 -1.50 1.42 9.68
C LYS A 95 -2.97 1.19 9.30
N LEU A 96 -3.41 -0.05 9.37
CA LEU A 96 -4.81 -0.44 9.17
C LEU A 96 -5.31 -1.24 10.37
N GLY A 97 -6.06 -0.58 11.26
CA GLY A 97 -6.43 -1.17 12.54
C GLY A 97 -5.19 -1.50 13.38
N ALA A 98 -4.97 -2.79 13.67
CA ALA A 98 -3.84 -3.29 14.44
C ALA A 98 -2.68 -3.82 13.58
N ILE A 99 -2.85 -3.87 12.25
CA ILE A 99 -1.82 -4.33 11.32
C ILE A 99 -1.13 -3.17 10.60
N TYR A 100 -0.02 -3.50 9.95
CA TYR A 100 0.65 -2.63 8.99
C TYR A 100 0.60 -3.28 7.61
N LEU A 101 0.20 -2.50 6.61
CA LEU A 101 0.23 -2.88 5.20
C LEU A 101 1.38 -2.16 4.53
N ARG A 102 2.20 -2.91 3.80
CA ARG A 102 3.20 -2.30 2.91
C ARG A 102 2.49 -1.66 1.72
N LEU A 103 2.81 -0.40 1.44
CA LEU A 103 2.42 0.29 0.21
C LEU A 103 3.56 0.18 -0.79
N VAL A 104 3.28 -0.42 -1.95
CA VAL A 104 4.23 -0.59 -3.05
C VAL A 104 3.85 0.36 -4.17
N TYR A 105 4.76 1.23 -4.59
CA TYR A 105 4.50 2.17 -5.69
C TYR A 105 4.95 1.62 -7.03
N VAL A 106 4.11 1.78 -8.06
CA VAL A 106 4.43 1.42 -9.44
C VAL A 106 4.15 2.62 -10.35
N ASP A 107 5.20 3.18 -10.93
CA ASP A 107 5.07 4.12 -12.04
C ASP A 107 5.02 3.33 -13.37
N PRO A 108 4.09 3.62 -14.30
CA PRO A 108 3.98 2.90 -15.57
C PRO A 108 5.25 2.88 -16.44
N SER A 109 6.16 3.84 -16.25
CA SER A 109 7.45 3.87 -16.94
C SER A 109 8.53 3.02 -16.27
N GLY A 110 8.24 2.45 -15.10
CA GLY A 110 9.17 1.68 -14.27
C GLY A 110 10.09 2.53 -13.40
N VAL A 111 9.93 3.86 -13.41
CA VAL A 111 10.72 4.78 -12.58
C VAL A 111 10.55 4.44 -11.10
N PHE A 112 11.66 4.46 -10.37
CA PHE A 112 11.64 4.26 -8.92
C PHE A 112 10.98 5.47 -8.24
N VAL A 113 9.93 5.19 -7.49
CA VAL A 113 9.26 6.14 -6.59
C VAL A 113 9.67 5.74 -5.19
N ASP A 114 10.61 6.46 -4.61
CA ASP A 114 11.25 6.10 -3.35
C ASP A 114 10.24 6.26 -2.19
N PRO A 115 9.91 5.16 -1.47
CA PRO A 115 8.99 5.22 -0.33
C PRO A 115 9.49 6.09 0.84
N GLU A 116 10.78 6.41 0.88
CA GLU A 116 11.41 7.21 1.93
C GLU A 116 11.49 8.72 1.58
N ASP A 117 11.42 9.07 0.29
CA ASP A 117 11.55 10.46 -0.17
C ASP A 117 10.19 11.17 -0.15
N GLU A 118 9.84 11.73 1.01
CA GLU A 118 8.62 12.53 1.19
C GLU A 118 8.49 13.71 0.20
N GLU A 119 9.61 14.28 -0.26
CA GLU A 119 9.56 15.40 -1.22
C GLU A 119 9.22 14.89 -2.62
N GLN A 120 9.82 13.77 -3.03
CA GLN A 120 9.44 13.09 -4.28
C GLN A 120 7.96 12.68 -4.24
N LEU A 121 7.49 12.07 -3.16
CA LEU A 121 6.14 11.54 -3.03
C LEU A 121 5.05 12.62 -3.16
N LYS A 122 5.31 13.88 -2.78
CA LYS A 122 4.37 14.99 -3.01
C LYS A 122 4.07 15.21 -4.49
N GLY A 123 5.03 14.84 -5.34
CA GLY A 123 4.92 14.88 -6.79
C GLY A 123 4.01 13.81 -7.39
N TYR A 124 3.52 12.83 -6.62
CA TYR A 124 2.76 11.69 -7.15
C TYR A 124 1.34 11.58 -6.60
N VAL A 125 0.43 11.09 -7.46
CA VAL A 125 -0.95 10.74 -7.10
C VAL A 125 -1.23 9.30 -7.50
N VAL A 126 -1.94 8.57 -6.64
CA VAL A 126 -2.41 7.20 -6.92
C VAL A 126 -3.55 7.27 -7.93
N PHE A 127 -3.44 6.55 -9.04
CA PHE A 127 -4.52 6.48 -10.04
C PHE A 127 -5.16 5.08 -10.11
N ASP A 128 -4.51 4.06 -9.55
CA ASP A 128 -5.07 2.71 -9.44
C ASP A 128 -4.48 1.90 -8.28
N GLN A 129 -5.13 0.80 -7.89
CA GLN A 129 -4.67 -0.12 -6.84
C GLN A 129 -5.01 -1.58 -7.17
N ASN A 130 -4.15 -2.52 -6.82
CA ASN A 130 -4.35 -3.94 -7.19
C ASN A 130 -5.45 -4.64 -6.37
N LEU A 131 -5.63 -4.28 -5.10
CA LEU A 131 -6.72 -4.77 -4.27
C LEU A 131 -7.87 -3.78 -4.31
N ALA A 132 -9.08 -4.24 -4.62
CA ALA A 132 -10.26 -3.37 -4.58
C ALA A 132 -10.44 -2.71 -3.20
N PRO A 133 -10.97 -1.47 -3.14
CA PRO A 133 -11.46 -0.93 -1.87
C PRO A 133 -12.43 -1.91 -1.22
N ASN A 134 -12.48 -1.92 0.11
CA ASN A 134 -13.34 -2.82 0.88
C ASN A 134 -12.99 -4.32 0.78
N THR A 135 -11.86 -4.70 0.18
CA THR A 135 -11.30 -6.05 0.32
C THR A 135 -11.03 -6.34 1.80
N GLN A 136 -11.54 -7.49 2.27
CA GLN A 136 -11.40 -7.92 3.66
C GLN A 136 -9.97 -8.37 3.94
N VAL A 137 -9.43 -7.95 5.09
CA VAL A 137 -8.17 -8.46 5.65
C VAL A 137 -8.48 -9.09 6.99
N ASP A 138 -8.19 -10.38 7.09
CA ASP A 138 -8.33 -11.15 8.32
C ASP A 138 -7.06 -11.04 9.14
N ILE A 139 -7.20 -11.05 10.47
CA ILE A 139 -6.12 -10.86 11.43
C ILE A 139 -6.23 -11.95 12.50
N GLU A 140 -5.10 -12.57 12.85
CA GLU A 140 -4.96 -13.37 14.08
C GLU A 140 -4.04 -12.60 15.03
N PHE A 141 -4.44 -12.44 16.29
CA PHE A 141 -3.62 -11.77 17.30
C PHE A 141 -2.69 -12.74 18.03
N ARG A 142 -1.56 -12.23 18.52
CA ARG A 142 -0.75 -12.99 19.47
C ARG A 142 -1.52 -13.18 20.76
N GLN A 143 -1.29 -14.30 21.43
CA GLN A 143 -1.80 -14.55 22.76
C GLN A 143 -0.69 -14.37 23.81
N ASP A 144 -1.04 -13.94 25.01
CA ASP A 144 -0.16 -13.99 26.17
C ASP A 144 -0.03 -15.42 26.73
N LYS A 145 0.69 -15.58 27.86
CA LYS A 145 0.93 -16.90 28.45
C LYS A 145 -0.33 -17.51 29.07
N GLU A 146 -1.32 -16.68 29.35
CA GLU A 146 -2.61 -17.02 29.92
C GLU A 146 -3.66 -17.32 28.82
N GLY A 147 -3.30 -17.12 27.55
CA GLY A 147 -4.17 -17.35 26.39
C GLY A 147 -5.04 -16.17 26.00
N ASN A 148 -4.83 -14.98 26.58
CA ASN A 148 -5.57 -13.78 26.21
C ASN A 148 -4.96 -13.14 24.98
N GLU A 149 -5.80 -12.67 24.06
CA GLU A 149 -5.36 -11.98 22.86
C GLU A 149 -4.78 -10.60 23.16
N LEU A 150 -3.60 -10.35 22.61
CA LEU A 150 -2.96 -9.06 22.53
C LEU A 150 -3.43 -8.38 21.24
N GLN A 151 -4.62 -7.74 21.29
CA GLN A 151 -5.25 -7.05 20.15
C GLN A 151 -4.45 -5.85 19.58
N THR A 152 -3.21 -5.66 20.02
CA THR A 152 -2.26 -4.67 19.54
C THR A 152 -1.11 -5.30 18.73
N ILE A 153 -0.99 -6.63 18.72
CA ILE A 153 0.10 -7.35 18.06
C ILE A 153 -0.50 -8.47 17.20
N ALA A 154 -0.62 -8.20 15.90
CA ALA A 154 -0.97 -9.24 14.94
C ALA A 154 0.13 -10.32 14.91
N ARG A 155 -0.32 -11.57 14.89
CA ARG A 155 0.50 -12.75 14.65
C ARG A 155 0.50 -13.14 13.17
N TRP A 156 -0.61 -12.89 12.50
CA TRP A 156 -0.85 -13.14 11.08
C TRP A 156 -1.89 -12.17 10.54
N GLN A 157 -1.82 -11.90 9.24
CA GLN A 157 -2.82 -11.17 8.48
C GLN A 157 -2.94 -11.77 7.07
N SER A 158 -4.14 -11.76 6.48
CA SER A 158 -4.34 -12.36 5.16
C SER A 158 -3.67 -11.56 4.01
N HIS A 159 -3.50 -10.25 4.16
CA HIS A 159 -2.82 -9.41 3.17
C HIS A 159 -1.71 -8.57 3.81
N GLU A 160 -0.51 -8.65 3.25
CA GLU A 160 0.67 -7.92 3.76
C GLU A 160 0.97 -6.63 2.98
N GLN A 161 0.50 -6.51 1.74
CA GLN A 161 0.79 -5.37 0.88
C GLN A 161 -0.35 -4.99 -0.05
N VAL A 162 -0.36 -3.72 -0.46
CA VAL A 162 -1.15 -3.17 -1.57
C VAL A 162 -0.19 -2.56 -2.58
N VAL A 163 -0.41 -2.84 -3.86
CA VAL A 163 0.31 -2.21 -4.97
C VAL A 163 -0.52 -1.03 -5.48
N LEU A 164 0.13 0.13 -5.57
CA LEU A 164 -0.47 1.40 -5.94
C LEU A 164 0.20 1.89 -7.24
N ALA A 165 -0.58 1.97 -8.31
CA ALA A 165 -0.13 2.62 -9.52
C ALA A 165 -0.16 4.14 -9.32
N VAL A 166 0.97 4.79 -9.53
CA VAL A 166 1.17 6.23 -9.32
C VAL A 166 1.58 6.94 -10.58
N LYS A 167 1.24 8.22 -10.65
CA LYS A 167 1.65 9.11 -11.74
C LYS A 167 2.04 10.47 -11.17
N ALA A 168 2.84 11.23 -11.92
CA ALA A 168 3.14 12.60 -11.55
C ALA A 168 1.87 13.46 -11.50
N THR A 169 1.76 14.31 -10.47
CA THR A 169 0.64 15.22 -10.26
C THR A 169 0.46 16.13 -11.47
N GLY A 170 -0.79 16.27 -11.93
CA GLY A 170 -1.13 17.07 -13.11
C GLY A 170 -0.85 16.40 -14.46
N SER A 171 -0.20 15.22 -14.48
CA SER A 171 -0.04 14.44 -15.71
C SER A 171 -1.37 13.80 -16.13
N PRO A 172 -1.59 13.56 -17.43
CA PRO A 172 -2.74 12.78 -17.89
C PRO A 172 -2.74 11.38 -17.27
N ASP A 173 -3.91 10.74 -17.25
CA ASP A 173 -3.99 9.35 -16.82
C ASP A 173 -3.18 8.48 -17.80
N PRO A 174 -2.22 7.69 -17.29
CA PRO A 174 -1.41 6.83 -18.13
C PRO A 174 -2.24 5.63 -18.62
N THR A 175 -1.62 4.83 -19.49
CA THR A 175 -2.14 3.49 -19.78
C THR A 175 -2.29 2.71 -18.47
N PRO A 176 -3.41 1.98 -18.27
CA PRO A 176 -3.57 1.11 -17.12
C PRO A 176 -2.35 0.19 -16.96
N VAL A 177 -1.88 0.08 -15.72
CA VAL A 177 -0.83 -0.88 -15.36
C VAL A 177 -1.55 -2.16 -14.98
N ASP A 178 -1.14 -3.27 -15.59
CA ASP A 178 -1.62 -4.59 -15.14
C ASP A 178 -1.00 -4.86 -13.76
N MET A 179 -1.86 -5.01 -12.75
CA MET A 179 -1.44 -5.29 -11.39
C MET A 179 -2.30 -6.43 -10.88
N THR A 180 -1.72 -7.62 -10.83
CA THR A 180 -2.45 -8.80 -10.36
C THR A 180 -2.83 -8.62 -8.88
N ALA A 181 -4.13 -8.77 -8.58
CA ALA A 181 -4.60 -8.91 -7.21
C ALA A 181 -4.03 -10.21 -6.63
N ILE A 182 -3.37 -10.12 -5.48
CA ILE A 182 -2.81 -11.29 -4.79
C ILE A 182 -3.82 -11.80 -3.79
N ASP A 183 -4.07 -13.10 -3.82
CA ASP A 183 -4.99 -13.77 -2.91
C ASP A 183 -4.56 -13.57 -1.45
N GLY A 184 -5.55 -13.47 -0.56
CA GLY A 184 -5.29 -13.41 0.87
C GLY A 184 -4.72 -14.74 1.33
N ALA A 185 -3.58 -14.72 2.03
CA ALA A 185 -3.05 -15.86 2.75
C ALA A 185 -4.18 -16.48 3.58
N PRO A 186 -4.41 -17.81 3.52
CA PRO A 186 -5.47 -18.46 4.28
C PRO A 186 -5.06 -18.75 5.74
N ASP A 187 -3.75 -18.82 5.99
CA ASP A 187 -3.16 -19.06 7.29
C ASP A 187 -1.71 -18.51 7.32
N ARG A 188 -1.04 -18.66 8.46
CA ARG A 188 0.32 -18.13 8.68
C ARG A 188 1.41 -18.76 7.82
N TYR A 189 1.22 -20.00 7.40
CA TYR A 189 2.24 -20.80 6.71
C TYR A 189 1.93 -21.00 5.23
N THR A 190 0.89 -20.36 4.73
CA THR A 190 0.51 -20.36 3.33
C THR A 190 0.41 -18.92 2.83
N ASN A 191 1.16 -18.61 1.78
CA ASN A 191 1.18 -17.32 1.11
C ASN A 191 1.03 -17.53 -0.41
N TYR A 192 0.98 -16.43 -1.15
CA TYR A 192 0.86 -16.43 -2.60
C TYR A 192 1.94 -15.55 -3.21
N ILE A 193 2.65 -16.07 -4.23
CA ILE A 193 3.71 -15.34 -4.92
C ILE A 193 3.17 -14.02 -5.46
N ARG A 194 3.86 -12.93 -5.10
CA ARG A 194 3.51 -11.57 -5.53
C ARG A 194 3.78 -11.41 -7.03
N ASP A 195 3.07 -10.46 -7.62
CA ASP A 195 3.34 -9.99 -8.98
C ASP A 195 4.39 -8.89 -8.95
N TYR A 196 5.62 -9.24 -9.30
CA TYR A 196 6.75 -8.33 -9.39
C TYR A 196 6.84 -7.62 -10.74
N THR A 197 6.12 -8.10 -11.76
CA THR A 197 6.20 -7.55 -13.12
C THR A 197 5.77 -6.09 -13.13
N GLY A 198 6.51 -5.24 -13.86
CA GLY A 198 6.26 -3.81 -13.93
C GLY A 198 6.75 -3.01 -12.71
N ARG A 199 7.16 -3.67 -11.61
CA ARG A 199 7.76 -2.97 -10.47
C ARG A 199 9.19 -2.55 -10.78
N ASN A 200 9.59 -1.42 -10.20
CA ASN A 200 11.00 -1.10 -10.11
C ASN A 200 11.69 -2.11 -9.17
N LEU A 201 12.89 -2.56 -9.54
CA LEU A 201 13.59 -3.63 -8.81
C LEU A 201 13.95 -3.22 -7.36
N ALA A 202 14.20 -1.93 -7.11
CA ALA A 202 14.44 -1.41 -5.75
C ALA A 202 13.21 -1.54 -4.83
N GLU A 203 12.01 -1.76 -5.39
CA GLU A 203 10.77 -1.96 -4.64
C GLU A 203 10.44 -3.46 -4.45
N CYS A 204 11.19 -4.39 -5.03
CA CYS A 204 10.83 -5.82 -4.99
C CYS A 204 11.18 -6.51 -3.66
N GLY A 205 12.10 -5.97 -2.86
CA GLY A 205 12.56 -6.63 -1.63
C GLY A 205 13.54 -5.79 -0.82
N TYR A 206 14.39 -6.46 -0.04
CA TYR A 206 15.44 -5.86 0.77
C TYR A 206 16.74 -6.65 0.65
N ASN A 207 17.87 -6.02 0.96
CA ASN A 207 19.15 -6.71 1.09
C ASN A 207 19.19 -7.50 2.41
N SER A 208 19.22 -8.83 2.31
CA SER A 208 19.32 -9.69 3.48
C SER A 208 20.73 -9.68 4.09
N ALA A 209 20.86 -10.15 5.32
CA ALA A 209 22.18 -10.32 5.96
C ALA A 209 23.11 -11.30 5.21
N ALA A 210 22.55 -12.15 4.35
CA ALA A 210 23.29 -13.05 3.47
C ALA A 210 23.78 -12.38 2.17
N GLY A 211 23.46 -11.09 1.95
CA GLY A 211 23.81 -10.36 0.74
C GLY A 211 22.90 -10.63 -0.46
N ASN A 212 21.77 -11.32 -0.26
CA ASN A 212 20.79 -11.61 -1.30
C ASN A 212 19.66 -10.58 -1.30
N LEU A 213 19.18 -10.20 -2.50
CA LEU A 213 17.89 -9.54 -2.65
C LEU A 213 16.80 -10.53 -2.21
N THR A 214 16.04 -10.16 -1.20
CA THR A 214 15.09 -11.06 -0.53
C THR A 214 13.76 -10.35 -0.31
N ASP A 215 12.66 -11.08 -0.41
CA ASP A 215 11.34 -10.57 -0.04
C ASP A 215 10.72 -11.44 1.05
N ALA A 216 10.03 -10.81 2.01
CA ALA A 216 9.44 -11.49 3.16
C ALA A 216 8.00 -11.91 2.87
N TYR A 217 7.60 -13.10 3.33
CA TYR A 217 6.27 -13.69 3.19
C TYR A 217 5.86 -14.33 4.53
N GLY A 218 5.18 -13.58 5.39
CA GLY A 218 4.91 -13.98 6.76
C GLY A 218 6.19 -14.38 7.51
N PRO A 219 6.28 -15.61 8.05
CA PRO A 219 7.49 -16.12 8.71
C PRO A 219 8.59 -16.60 7.74
N GLY A 220 8.31 -16.74 6.45
CA GLY A 220 9.27 -17.17 5.43
C GLY A 220 9.79 -16.01 4.58
N PHE A 221 10.68 -16.35 3.64
CA PHE A 221 11.27 -15.39 2.73
C PHE A 221 11.61 -16.06 1.39
N ILE A 222 11.69 -15.28 0.32
CA ILE A 222 12.08 -15.75 -1.00
C ILE A 222 13.29 -14.97 -1.48
N HIS A 223 14.29 -15.67 -2.02
CA HIS A 223 15.38 -15.01 -2.72
C HIS A 223 14.93 -14.57 -4.12
N LEU A 224 15.19 -13.31 -4.45
CA LEU A 224 14.90 -12.74 -5.75
C LEU A 224 16.18 -12.76 -6.58
N ALA A 225 16.36 -13.80 -7.39
CA ALA A 225 17.47 -13.88 -8.31
C ALA A 225 17.23 -12.95 -9.49
N THR A 226 18.23 -12.15 -9.88
CA THR A 226 18.08 -11.17 -10.96
C THR A 226 18.82 -11.63 -12.21
N VAL A 227 18.14 -11.54 -13.35
CA VAL A 227 18.73 -11.74 -14.69
C VAL A 227 18.50 -10.46 -15.46
N SER A 228 19.56 -9.69 -15.70
CA SER A 228 19.45 -8.46 -16.49
C SER A 228 19.63 -8.74 -17.99
N ASP A 229 18.81 -8.08 -18.81
CA ASP A 229 18.88 -8.21 -20.26
C ASP A 229 20.21 -7.70 -20.86
N ASP A 230 20.90 -6.82 -20.13
CA ASP A 230 22.23 -6.29 -20.50
C ASP A 230 23.40 -7.11 -19.96
N GLY A 231 23.12 -8.18 -19.19
CA GLY A 231 24.12 -9.04 -18.55
C GLY A 231 24.90 -8.42 -17.40
N ALA A 232 24.51 -7.22 -16.94
CA ALA A 232 25.10 -6.57 -15.77
C ALA A 232 24.82 -7.34 -14.47
N TYR A 233 25.83 -7.39 -13.60
CA TYR A 233 25.61 -7.75 -12.21
C TYR A 233 24.95 -6.58 -11.48
N ILE A 234 23.90 -6.85 -10.71
CA ILE A 234 23.18 -5.87 -9.91
C ILE A 234 23.41 -6.22 -8.44
N ASP A 235 24.13 -5.36 -7.72
CA ASP A 235 24.40 -5.56 -6.31
C ASP A 235 23.12 -5.31 -5.48
N PRO A 236 22.60 -6.31 -4.74
CA PRO A 236 21.44 -6.13 -3.87
C PRO A 236 21.60 -5.07 -2.79
N ALA A 237 22.84 -4.70 -2.43
CA ALA A 237 23.13 -3.67 -1.43
C ALA A 237 23.09 -2.24 -2.00
N ASP A 238 23.12 -2.08 -3.33
CA ASP A 238 23.15 -0.80 -4.01
C ASP A 238 21.74 -0.43 -4.48
N LYS A 239 21.04 0.39 -3.69
CA LYS A 239 19.66 0.80 -3.95
C LYS A 239 19.57 1.59 -5.26
N GLU A 240 20.57 2.41 -5.59
CA GLU A 240 20.64 3.18 -6.82
C GLU A 240 20.82 2.28 -8.06
N ALA A 241 21.62 1.22 -7.93
CA ALA A 241 21.74 0.19 -8.97
C ALA A 241 20.40 -0.52 -9.19
N LEU A 242 19.73 -0.97 -8.12
CA LEU A 242 18.41 -1.58 -8.20
C LEU A 242 17.38 -0.63 -8.83
N ALA A 243 17.40 0.65 -8.44
CA ALA A 243 16.48 1.69 -8.91
C ALA A 243 16.55 1.93 -10.42
N SER A 244 17.65 1.50 -11.06
CA SER A 244 17.87 1.64 -12.49
C SER A 244 17.23 0.53 -13.33
N TYR A 245 16.52 -0.43 -12.72
CA TYR A 245 15.91 -1.56 -13.42
C TYR A 245 14.42 -1.72 -13.13
N VAL A 246 13.68 -2.20 -14.12
CA VAL A 246 12.28 -2.63 -14.01
C VAL A 246 12.18 -4.12 -14.27
N VAL A 247 11.33 -4.81 -13.51
CA VAL A 247 11.03 -6.23 -13.73
C VAL A 247 10.14 -6.38 -14.95
N VAL A 248 10.57 -7.19 -15.91
CA VAL A 248 9.83 -7.46 -17.15
C VAL A 248 9.15 -8.83 -17.15
N SER A 249 9.64 -9.77 -16.34
CA SER A 249 9.00 -11.06 -16.11
C SER A 249 9.53 -11.74 -14.84
N GLN A 250 8.77 -12.72 -14.36
CA GLN A 250 9.15 -13.64 -13.30
C GLN A 250 8.92 -15.09 -13.76
N ASP A 251 9.73 -16.02 -13.28
CA ASP A 251 9.65 -17.45 -13.64
C ASP A 251 8.53 -18.20 -12.92
N VAL A 252 8.18 -17.79 -11.70
CA VAL A 252 7.04 -18.31 -10.92
C VAL A 252 5.85 -17.37 -11.08
N ALA A 253 4.72 -17.87 -11.56
CA ALA A 253 3.53 -17.05 -11.79
C ALA A 253 2.99 -16.40 -10.49
N PRO A 254 2.45 -15.17 -10.56
CA PRO A 254 1.69 -14.59 -9.46
C PRO A 254 0.56 -15.52 -9.00
N ASN A 255 0.20 -15.46 -7.71
CA ASN A 255 -0.77 -16.37 -7.08
C ASN A 255 -0.37 -17.86 -7.08
N THR A 256 0.88 -18.21 -7.42
CA THR A 256 1.40 -19.53 -7.09
C THR A 256 1.44 -19.68 -5.57
N GLN A 257 0.90 -20.78 -5.05
CA GLN A 257 0.89 -21.04 -3.62
C GLN A 257 2.31 -21.29 -3.09
N PHE A 258 2.66 -20.57 -2.03
CA PHE A 258 3.91 -20.67 -1.29
C PHE A 258 3.62 -21.22 0.11
N THR A 259 4.03 -22.46 0.38
CA THR A 259 3.80 -23.12 1.68
C THR A 259 5.10 -23.22 2.48
N MET A 260 4.95 -23.19 3.79
CA MET A 260 6.06 -23.24 4.75
C MET A 260 5.76 -24.30 5.81
N GLU A 261 6.80 -24.98 6.28
CA GLU A 261 6.69 -25.91 7.40
C GLU A 261 7.50 -25.36 8.60
N PRO A 262 6.85 -25.09 9.74
CA PRO A 262 7.56 -24.67 10.93
C PRO A 262 8.37 -25.81 11.54
N THR A 263 9.46 -25.46 12.21
CA THR A 263 10.32 -26.42 12.90
C THR A 263 9.61 -26.95 14.14
N THR A 264 9.55 -28.26 14.28
CA THR A 264 9.00 -28.93 15.47
C THR A 264 10.14 -29.55 16.27
N ALA A 265 10.25 -29.23 17.57
CA ALA A 265 11.22 -29.87 18.46
C ALA A 265 10.84 -31.32 18.75
N ALA A 266 11.81 -32.08 19.27
CA ALA A 266 11.60 -33.47 19.69
C ALA A 266 10.51 -33.65 20.77
N ASN A 267 10.19 -32.59 21.53
CA ASN A 267 9.11 -32.57 22.52
C ASN A 267 7.73 -32.24 21.93
N GLY A 268 7.62 -32.02 20.61
CA GLY A 268 6.40 -31.63 19.91
C GLY A 268 6.10 -30.12 19.92
N GLU A 269 6.97 -29.28 20.49
CA GLU A 269 6.83 -27.82 20.47
C GLU A 269 7.13 -27.27 19.07
N VAL A 270 6.22 -26.44 18.54
CA VAL A 270 6.38 -25.80 17.23
C VAL A 270 7.00 -24.43 17.41
N TYR A 271 8.13 -24.19 16.74
CA TYR A 271 8.76 -22.89 16.67
C TYR A 271 8.36 -22.15 15.41
N ASP A 272 8.34 -20.82 15.50
CA ASP A 272 8.10 -19.94 14.35
C ASP A 272 9.24 -19.95 13.32
N LEU A 273 10.32 -20.69 13.59
CA LEU A 273 11.42 -20.90 12.65
C LEU A 273 10.97 -21.84 11.54
N ILE A 274 11.04 -21.39 10.28
CA ILE A 274 10.70 -22.21 9.12
C ILE A 274 11.81 -23.23 8.86
N GLY A 275 11.44 -24.51 8.83
CA GLY A 275 12.33 -25.64 8.57
C GLY A 275 12.40 -26.04 7.09
N SER A 276 11.30 -25.85 6.36
CA SER A 276 11.22 -26.06 4.91
C SER A 276 10.18 -25.13 4.28
N GLN A 277 10.31 -24.88 2.98
CA GLN A 277 9.35 -24.07 2.22
C GLN A 277 9.27 -24.56 0.76
N SER A 278 8.15 -24.33 0.08
CA SER A 278 7.91 -24.88 -1.25
C SER A 278 8.66 -24.16 -2.37
N ILE A 279 9.08 -22.91 -2.14
CA ILE A 279 9.74 -22.04 -3.12
C ILE A 279 10.85 -21.27 -2.40
N ASP A 280 12.11 -21.51 -2.75
CA ASP A 280 13.24 -20.78 -2.16
C ASP A 280 13.63 -19.54 -2.98
N THR A 281 13.38 -19.57 -4.29
CA THR A 281 13.85 -18.55 -5.23
C THR A 281 12.81 -18.26 -6.29
N VAL A 282 12.68 -16.98 -6.64
CA VAL A 282 11.99 -16.50 -7.83
C VAL A 282 13.02 -15.74 -8.67
N THR A 283 13.11 -16.08 -9.95
CA THR A 283 13.98 -15.38 -10.90
C THR A 283 13.21 -14.24 -11.55
N LEU A 284 13.73 -13.03 -11.39
CA LEU A 284 13.23 -11.81 -12.01
C LEU A 284 14.09 -11.49 -13.22
N THR A 285 13.49 -11.48 -14.42
CA THR A 285 14.12 -10.89 -15.59
C THR A 285 13.91 -9.39 -15.54
N VAL A 286 14.98 -8.61 -15.68
CA VAL A 286 14.95 -7.16 -15.50
C VAL A 286 15.57 -6.42 -16.67
N ARG A 287 14.99 -5.27 -16.99
CA ARG A 287 15.45 -4.38 -18.04
C ARG A 287 15.91 -3.05 -17.44
N LYS A 288 17.05 -2.56 -17.91
CA LYS A 288 17.56 -1.25 -17.52
C LYS A 288 16.64 -0.14 -18.02
N LEU A 289 16.40 0.86 -17.18
CA LEU A 289 15.67 2.06 -17.56
C LEU A 289 16.56 2.94 -18.43
N GLU A 290 15.98 3.50 -19.48
CA GLU A 290 16.66 4.50 -20.31
C GLU A 290 16.86 5.77 -19.48
N ALA A 291 18.07 6.34 -19.53
CA ALA A 291 18.33 7.64 -18.91
C ALA A 291 17.42 8.69 -19.57
N LYS A 292 16.66 9.44 -18.75
CA LYS A 292 15.98 10.64 -19.25
C LYS A 292 17.06 11.63 -19.68
N GLY A 293 17.25 11.78 -20.99
CA GLY A 293 18.14 12.78 -21.59
C GLY A 293 17.64 14.21 -21.40
#